data_AF-A0A659U9A9-F1
#
_entry.id   AF-A0A659U9A9-F1
#
_cell.length_a   1.000
_cell.length_b   1.000
_cell.length_c   1.000
_cell.angle_alpha   90.00
_cell.angle_beta   90.00
_cell.angle_gamma   90.00
#
_symmetry.space_group_name_H-M   'P 1'
#
loop_
_entity.id
_entity.type
_entity.pdbx_description
1 polymer ?
#
loop_
_entity_poly.entity_id
_entity_poly.type
_entity_poly.pdbx_seq_one_letter_code
_entity_poly.pdbx_strand_id
1 'polypeptide(L)'
;PSLESMANQSFGMVLGKGGADTIIRALAGMVTSAGGRIITSADVAEITVSGGKATGVRLSSGETHTATKAVIAGVAPKALTGKLLPGGSGNAGFDTAMQKFRH
;
A
#
# COMPACT_ATOMS: atom_id res chain seq x y z
N PRO A 1 23.49 -22.10 -1.92
CA PRO A 1 23.30 -21.06 -2.95
C PRO A 1 22.82 -21.55 -4.33
N SER A 2 22.78 -22.86 -4.61
CA SER A 2 22.39 -23.39 -5.94
C SER A 2 21.09 -24.22 -5.94
N LEU A 3 20.51 -24.49 -4.77
CA LEU A 3 19.29 -25.30 -4.63
C LEU A 3 18.00 -24.45 -4.59
N GLU A 4 18.06 -23.23 -4.05
CA GLU A 4 16.90 -22.31 -4.05
C GLU A 4 16.57 -21.78 -5.45
N SER A 5 17.58 -21.59 -6.32
CA SER A 5 17.38 -21.18 -7.72
C SER A 5 16.73 -22.28 -8.57
N MET A 6 17.02 -23.56 -8.28
CA MET A 6 16.41 -24.69 -8.99
C MET A 6 15.00 -25.00 -8.47
N ALA A 7 14.72 -24.79 -7.20
CA ALA A 7 13.35 -24.89 -6.68
C ALA A 7 12.43 -23.81 -7.28
N ASN A 8 12.93 -22.57 -7.42
CA ASN A 8 12.18 -21.50 -8.07
C ASN A 8 11.98 -21.70 -9.59
N GLN A 9 12.87 -22.45 -10.25
CA GLN A 9 12.72 -22.84 -11.67
C GLN A 9 11.82 -24.08 -11.86
N SER A 10 11.89 -25.08 -10.97
CA SER A 10 11.15 -26.35 -11.09
C SER A 10 9.70 -26.29 -10.65
N PHE A 11 9.30 -25.34 -9.80
CA PHE A 11 7.88 -25.07 -9.51
C PHE A 11 7.20 -24.21 -10.58
N GLY A 12 7.96 -23.79 -11.59
CA GLY A 12 7.55 -22.76 -12.52
C GLY A 12 7.35 -21.43 -11.81
N MET A 13 7.60 -20.34 -12.50
CA MET A 13 6.83 -19.14 -12.22
C MET A 13 5.37 -19.57 -12.33
N VAL A 14 4.66 -19.75 -11.20
CA VAL A 14 3.23 -20.13 -11.18
C VAL A 14 2.45 -18.92 -11.68
N LEU A 15 2.57 -18.69 -12.99
CA LEU A 15 1.62 -17.98 -13.79
C LEU A 15 0.38 -18.86 -13.71
N GLY A 16 -0.49 -18.61 -12.72
CA GLY A 16 -1.80 -19.27 -12.67
C GLY A 16 -2.40 -19.25 -14.07
N LYS A 17 -3.09 -20.32 -14.49
CA LYS A 17 -3.59 -20.46 -15.87
C LYS A 17 -4.27 -19.14 -16.31
N GLY A 18 -3.63 -18.38 -17.21
CA GLY A 18 -4.02 -16.99 -17.58
C GLY A 18 -3.06 -15.86 -17.15
N GLY A 19 -1.96 -16.14 -16.46
CA GLY A 19 -0.97 -15.15 -16.00
C GLY A 19 -1.24 -14.60 -14.59
N ALA A 20 -0.32 -13.76 -14.08
CA ALA A 20 -0.45 -13.12 -12.76
C ALA A 20 -1.72 -12.24 -12.64
N ASP A 21 -2.22 -11.74 -13.78
CA ASP A 21 -3.44 -10.92 -13.89
C ASP A 21 -4.69 -11.64 -13.36
N THR A 22 -4.81 -12.95 -13.56
CA THR A 22 -5.95 -13.74 -13.07
C THR A 22 -6.12 -13.64 -11.56
N ILE A 23 -5.00 -13.70 -10.82
CA ILE A 23 -5.02 -13.61 -9.35
C ILE A 23 -5.42 -12.20 -8.91
N ILE A 24 -4.89 -11.17 -9.58
CA ILE A 24 -5.24 -9.77 -9.27
C ILE A 24 -6.72 -9.50 -9.54
N ARG A 25 -7.27 -9.99 -10.66
CA ARG A 25 -8.70 -9.88 -10.97
C ARG A 25 -9.57 -10.59 -9.95
N ALA A 26 -9.17 -11.79 -9.52
CA ALA A 26 -9.90 -12.54 -8.49
C ALA A 26 -9.92 -11.77 -7.16
N LEU A 27 -8.78 -11.24 -6.71
CA LEU A 27 -8.68 -10.42 -5.50
C LEU A 27 -9.53 -9.15 -5.62
N ALA A 28 -9.44 -8.44 -6.75
CA ALA A 28 -10.25 -7.25 -7.01
C ALA A 28 -11.76 -7.57 -6.98
N GLY A 29 -12.16 -8.68 -7.59
CA GLY A 29 -13.54 -9.16 -7.58
C GLY A 29 -14.05 -9.53 -6.18
N MET A 30 -13.20 -10.11 -5.32
CA MET A 30 -13.56 -10.38 -3.93
C MET A 30 -13.78 -9.09 -3.14
N VAL A 31 -12.91 -8.09 -3.31
CA VAL A 31 -13.06 -6.78 -2.65
C VAL A 31 -14.37 -6.11 -3.07
N THR A 32 -14.67 -6.06 -4.37
CA THR A 32 -15.88 -5.40 -4.87
C THR A 32 -17.15 -6.17 -4.50
N SER A 33 -17.13 -7.50 -4.51
CA SER A 33 -18.26 -8.34 -4.09
C SER A 33 -18.60 -8.17 -2.60
N ALA A 34 -17.59 -7.85 -1.77
CA ALA A 34 -17.78 -7.52 -0.36
C ALA A 34 -18.25 -6.05 -0.14
N GLY A 35 -18.54 -5.30 -1.20
CA GLY A 35 -18.94 -3.88 -1.13
C GLY A 35 -17.78 -2.89 -1.06
N GLY A 36 -16.54 -3.36 -1.19
CA GLY A 36 -15.35 -2.53 -1.27
C GLY A 36 -15.26 -1.77 -2.60
N ARG A 37 -14.50 -0.67 -2.60
CA ARG A 37 -14.23 0.14 -3.79
C ARG A 37 -12.74 0.16 -4.09
N ILE A 38 -12.40 -0.01 -5.35
CA ILE A 38 -11.04 0.15 -5.87
C ILE A 38 -11.07 1.37 -6.78
N ILE A 39 -10.30 2.39 -6.43
CA ILE A 39 -10.23 3.65 -7.18
C ILE A 39 -8.81 3.76 -7.72
N THR A 40 -8.68 3.76 -9.05
CA THR A 40 -7.40 3.96 -9.74
C THR A 40 -7.25 5.41 -10.18
N SER A 41 -6.04 5.81 -10.56
CA SER A 41 -5.72 7.20 -10.95
C SER A 41 -6.07 8.22 -9.84
N ALA A 42 -6.05 7.77 -8.58
CA ALA A 42 -6.36 8.54 -7.39
C ALA A 42 -5.10 8.69 -6.54
N ASP A 43 -4.17 9.54 -7.00
CA ASP A 43 -2.92 9.78 -6.31
C ASP A 43 -3.17 10.44 -4.95
N VAL A 44 -2.79 9.76 -3.87
CA VAL A 44 -2.87 10.32 -2.52
C VAL A 44 -1.76 11.36 -2.36
N ALA A 45 -2.15 12.58 -1.97
CA ALA A 45 -1.23 13.66 -1.65
C ALA A 45 -0.81 13.64 -0.18
N GLU A 46 -1.75 13.37 0.74
CA GLU A 46 -1.50 13.41 2.18
C GLU A 46 -2.45 12.47 2.94
N ILE A 47 -1.97 11.88 4.03
CA ILE A 47 -2.78 11.22 5.08
C ILE A 47 -3.22 12.29 6.07
N THR A 48 -4.52 12.49 6.24
CA THR A 48 -5.04 13.48 7.18
C THR A 48 -4.95 12.92 8.60
N VAL A 49 -4.44 13.72 9.53
CA VAL A 49 -4.27 13.34 10.94
C VAL A 49 -4.96 14.36 11.83
N SER A 50 -5.69 13.90 12.84
CA SER A 50 -6.28 14.75 13.88
C SER A 50 -6.18 14.06 15.24
N GLY A 51 -5.81 14.81 16.28
CA GLY A 51 -5.62 14.28 17.63
C GLY A 51 -4.60 13.12 17.69
N GLY A 52 -3.57 13.14 16.83
CA GLY A 52 -2.57 12.08 16.73
C GLY A 52 -3.05 10.79 16.05
N LYS A 53 -4.22 10.80 15.40
CA LYS A 53 -4.78 9.63 14.69
C LYS A 53 -5.03 9.94 13.22
N ALA A 54 -4.73 8.99 12.34
CA ALA A 54 -5.09 9.09 10.93
C ALA A 54 -6.63 9.04 10.78
N THR A 55 -7.18 10.04 10.09
CA THR A 55 -8.63 10.22 9.89
C THR A 55 -9.06 10.05 8.44
N GLY A 56 -8.12 9.86 7.52
CA GLY A 56 -8.42 9.77 6.09
C GLY A 56 -7.23 10.09 5.21
N VAL A 57 -7.53 10.35 3.94
CA VAL A 57 -6.54 10.73 2.92
C VAL A 57 -7.10 11.86 2.05
N ARG A 58 -6.20 12.76 1.64
CA ARG A 58 -6.48 13.79 0.63
C ARG A 58 -5.76 13.42 -0.66
N LEU A 59 -6.50 13.40 -1.76
CA LEU A 59 -5.97 13.16 -3.09
C LEU A 59 -5.31 14.42 -3.66
N SER A 60 -4.46 14.26 -4.66
CA SER A 60 -3.85 15.36 -5.42
C SER A 60 -4.87 16.22 -6.15
N SER A 61 -6.06 15.67 -6.45
CA SER A 61 -7.20 16.40 -7.01
C SER A 61 -7.87 17.35 -6.01
N GLY A 62 -7.57 17.23 -4.72
CA GLY A 62 -8.23 17.96 -3.63
C GLY A 62 -9.38 17.21 -2.97
N GLU A 63 -9.85 16.09 -3.57
CA GLU A 63 -10.87 15.23 -2.94
C GLU A 63 -10.33 14.60 -1.64
N THR A 64 -11.20 14.43 -0.65
CA THR A 64 -10.84 13.81 0.64
C THR A 64 -11.71 12.58 0.91
N HIS A 65 -11.08 11.49 1.28
CA HIS A 65 -11.74 10.28 1.75
C HIS A 65 -11.53 10.12 3.25
N THR A 66 -12.62 10.12 4.02
CA THR A 66 -12.58 9.92 5.46
C THR A 66 -12.49 8.43 5.80
N ALA A 67 -11.61 8.10 6.74
CA ALA A 67 -11.48 6.77 7.32
C ALA A 67 -12.03 6.78 8.75
N THR A 68 -12.94 5.86 9.06
CA THR A 68 -13.57 5.76 10.39
C THR A 68 -12.84 4.84 11.36
N LYS A 69 -12.00 3.93 10.84
CA LYS A 69 -11.27 2.94 11.64
C LYS A 69 -9.76 3.10 11.53
N ALA A 70 -9.24 3.05 10.31
CA ALA A 70 -7.81 3.08 10.06
C ALA A 70 -7.49 3.50 8.62
N VAL A 71 -6.29 4.00 8.42
CA VAL A 71 -5.65 4.15 7.11
C VAL A 71 -4.51 3.14 7.04
N ILE A 72 -4.51 2.28 6.02
CA ILE A 72 -3.46 1.27 5.81
C ILE A 72 -2.66 1.67 4.57
N ALA A 73 -1.38 1.99 4.78
CA ALA A 73 -0.49 2.47 3.72
C ALA A 73 0.39 1.34 3.18
N GLY A 74 0.00 0.75 2.05
CA GLY A 74 0.80 -0.23 1.31
C GLY A 74 1.79 0.41 0.33
N VAL A 75 2.53 1.42 0.79
CA VAL A 75 3.42 2.25 -0.05
C VAL A 75 4.89 2.05 0.31
N ALA A 76 5.80 2.50 -0.56
CA ALA A 76 7.22 2.51 -0.24
C ALA A 76 7.50 3.33 1.03
N PRO A 77 8.38 2.88 1.94
CA PRO A 77 8.69 3.58 3.20
C PRO A 77 9.03 5.07 3.03
N LYS A 78 9.82 5.40 2.01
CA LYS A 78 10.20 6.79 1.70
C LYS A 78 9.01 7.66 1.26
N ALA A 79 8.04 7.09 0.57
CA ALA A 79 6.84 7.82 0.16
C ALA A 79 5.96 8.17 1.37
N LEU A 80 5.90 7.25 2.35
CA LEU A 80 5.14 7.43 3.59
C LEU A 80 5.68 8.60 4.42
N THR A 81 6.96 8.55 4.84
CA THR A 81 7.54 9.57 5.72
C THR A 81 7.90 10.88 5.03
N GLY A 82 8.02 10.86 3.69
CA GLY A 82 8.36 12.06 2.93
C GLY A 82 7.13 12.88 2.57
N LYS A 83 6.25 12.32 1.74
CA LYS A 83 5.16 13.06 1.09
C LYS A 83 3.83 12.88 1.82
N LEU A 84 3.53 11.64 2.21
CA LEU A 84 2.17 11.28 2.65
C LEU A 84 1.90 11.64 4.11
N LEU A 85 2.93 11.63 4.98
CA LEU A 85 2.78 11.90 6.41
C LEU A 85 3.81 12.95 6.87
N PRO A 86 3.65 14.23 6.47
CA PRO A 86 4.64 15.28 6.71
C PRO A 86 4.88 15.57 8.19
N GLY A 87 3.89 15.33 9.05
CA GLY A 87 4.01 15.46 10.50
C GLY A 87 4.69 14.28 11.20
N GLY A 88 5.12 13.25 10.46
CA GLY A 88 5.63 12.00 11.01
C GLY A 88 4.55 11.14 11.67
N SER A 89 4.93 9.94 12.09
CA SER A 89 4.01 9.00 12.77
C SER A 89 3.77 9.34 14.24
N GLY A 90 4.47 10.33 14.79
CA GLY A 90 4.55 10.57 16.23
C GLY A 90 5.51 9.62 16.95
N ASN A 91 6.18 8.72 16.23
CA ASN A 91 7.22 7.85 16.75
C ASN A 91 8.54 8.08 16.00
N ALA A 92 9.47 8.78 16.65
CA ALA A 92 10.75 9.14 16.05
C ALA A 92 11.59 7.93 15.60
N GLY A 93 11.49 6.80 16.31
CA GLY A 93 12.18 5.56 15.94
C GLY A 93 11.62 4.96 14.66
N PHE A 94 10.29 4.91 14.54
CA PHE A 94 9.60 4.47 13.33
C PHE A 94 9.91 5.38 12.14
N ASP A 95 9.83 6.69 12.32
CA ASP A 95 10.08 7.66 11.27
C ASP A 95 11.52 7.56 10.75
N THR A 96 12.49 7.42 11.66
CA THR A 96 13.90 7.22 11.31
C THR A 96 14.12 5.92 10.54
N ALA A 97 13.48 4.82 10.97
CA ALA A 97 13.61 3.52 10.32
C ALA A 97 13.07 3.54 8.87
N MET A 98 11.91 4.19 8.68
CA MET A 98 11.29 4.32 7.36
C MET A 98 12.12 5.20 6.42
N GLN A 99 12.77 6.25 6.92
CA GLN A 99 13.67 7.10 6.12
C GLN A 99 14.96 6.37 5.71
N LYS A 100 15.52 5.54 6.60
CA LYS A 100 16.76 4.78 6.34
C LYS A 100 16.56 3.57 5.43
N PHE A 101 15.31 3.17 5.17
CA PHE A 101 15.01 2.00 4.33
C PHE A 101 15.56 2.17 2.90
N ARG A 102 16.26 1.13 2.41
CA ARG A 102 16.81 1.04 1.05
C ARG A 102 16.18 -0.17 0.35
N HIS A 103 15.63 0.05 -0.84
CA HIS A 103 15.13 -1.01 -1.73
C HIS A 103 16.28 -1.71 -2.44
#